data_AF-A0A524QSD5-F1
#
_entry.id   AF-A0A524QSD5-F1
#
_cell.length_a   1.000
_cell.length_b   1.000
_cell.length_c   1.000
_cell.angle_alpha   90.00
_cell.angle_beta   90.00
_cell.angle_gamma   90.00
#
_symmetry.space_group_name_H-M   'P 1'
#
loop_
_entity.id
_entity.type
_entity.pdbx_description
1 polymer ?
#
loop_
_entity_poly.entity_id
_entity_poly.type
_entity_poly.pdbx_seq_one_letter_code
_entity_poly.pdbx_strand_id
1 'polypeptide(L)'
;MEKRKIKSGVWEIPVSAKQGMRVPARLYSSDRLIDSLHQGVFEQITNVASLPGIVGQALCMPDGHWGYGFPIGGVAAFSTSDGVISPGGIGFDINCGMRLLRTNLTLEELQPRLPQLLDKLFKYVPAGVGGKGTVPLKKNEFEKVLTQGADWCYANGFASDSDLDSIEQRGRLSPADPAHVSA
;
A
#
# COMPACT_ATOMS: atom_id res chain seq x y z
N MET A 1 23.20 -3.48 15.53
CA MET A 1 22.88 -2.08 15.21
C MET A 1 22.23 -1.46 16.45
N GLU A 2 22.74 -0.34 16.96
CA GLU A 2 22.20 0.28 18.18
C GLU A 2 20.84 0.95 17.89
N LYS A 3 19.80 0.57 18.63
CA LYS A 3 18.45 1.14 18.56
C LYS A 3 18.20 1.89 19.87
N ARG A 4 17.81 3.14 19.81
CA ARG A 4 17.54 3.97 21.00
C ARG A 4 16.05 4.20 21.14
N LYS A 5 15.50 3.92 22.31
CA LYS A 5 14.10 4.26 22.60
C LYS A 5 14.03 5.77 22.85
N ILE A 6 13.27 6.48 22.03
CA ILE A 6 13.12 7.95 22.15
C ILE A 6 11.84 8.33 22.91
N LYS A 7 10.80 7.49 22.83
CA LYS A 7 9.60 7.55 23.68
C LYS A 7 8.87 6.21 23.65
N SER A 8 7.82 6.06 24.45
CA SER A 8 6.98 4.86 24.41
C SER A 8 6.50 4.58 22.98
N GLY A 9 6.70 3.34 22.52
CA GLY A 9 6.32 2.90 21.19
C GLY A 9 7.19 3.41 20.03
N VAL A 10 8.25 4.20 20.29
CA VAL A 10 9.07 4.82 19.24
C VAL A 10 10.56 4.65 19.52
N TRP A 11 11.23 4.09 18.52
CA TRP A 11 12.66 3.79 18.51
C TRP A 11 13.34 4.53 17.37
N GLU A 12 14.62 4.79 17.52
CA GLU A 12 15.43 5.45 16.52
C GLU A 12 16.75 4.71 16.31
N ILE A 13 17.13 4.57 15.05
CA ILE A 13 18.47 4.18 14.63
C ILE A 13 19.16 5.48 14.17
N PRO A 14 20.22 5.91 14.86
CA PRO A 14 20.87 7.18 14.55
C PRO A 14 21.57 7.12 13.19
N VAL A 15 21.77 8.29 12.56
CA VAL A 15 22.50 8.43 11.29
C VAL A 15 23.88 7.75 11.34
N SER A 16 24.56 7.81 12.49
CA SER A 16 25.87 7.20 12.68
C SER A 16 25.86 5.67 12.69
N ALA A 17 24.70 5.01 12.69
CA ALA A 17 24.60 3.56 12.75
C ALA A 17 25.09 2.87 11.47
N LYS A 18 25.10 3.58 10.33
CA LYS A 18 25.58 3.06 9.05
C LYS A 18 26.11 4.19 8.16
N GLN A 19 27.29 3.98 7.58
CA GLN A 19 27.88 4.92 6.63
C GLN A 19 26.93 5.13 5.43
N GLY A 20 26.73 6.38 5.05
CA GLY A 20 25.88 6.76 3.92
C GLY A 20 24.45 7.13 4.30
N MET A 21 24.01 6.87 5.54
CA MET A 21 22.73 7.39 6.03
C MET A 21 22.73 8.92 5.96
N ARG A 22 21.63 9.47 5.46
CA ARG A 22 21.39 10.93 5.33
C ARG A 22 20.44 11.43 6.41
N VAL A 23 19.54 10.56 6.87
CA VAL A 23 18.55 10.82 7.92
C VAL A 23 18.52 9.65 8.91
N PRO A 24 18.04 9.81 10.15
CA PRO A 24 17.84 8.68 11.05
C PRO A 24 16.67 7.81 10.56
N ALA A 25 16.63 6.56 11.04
CA ALA A 25 15.46 5.70 10.84
C ALA A 25 14.63 5.64 12.12
N ARG A 26 13.30 5.78 12.00
CA ARG A 26 12.36 5.77 13.12
C ARG A 26 11.45 4.56 13.02
N LEU A 27 11.39 3.77 14.09
CA LEU A 27 10.60 2.56 14.15
C LEU A 27 9.49 2.73 15.17
N TYR A 28 8.27 2.47 14.74
CA TYR A 28 7.10 2.40 15.61
C TYR A 28 6.96 0.95 16.05
N SER A 29 7.19 0.65 17.32
CA SER A 29 7.12 -0.72 17.82
C SER A 29 6.97 -0.74 19.33
N SER A 30 6.22 -1.71 19.84
CA SER A 30 6.18 -1.96 21.28
C SER A 30 7.52 -2.53 21.76
N ASP A 31 7.79 -2.43 23.06
CA ASP A 31 9.01 -2.99 23.66
C ASP A 31 9.12 -4.50 23.46
N ARG A 32 7.99 -5.19 23.28
CA ARG A 32 7.96 -6.64 23.03
C ARG A 32 8.28 -7.00 21.59
N LEU A 33 7.92 -6.12 20.64
CA LEU A 33 8.02 -6.41 19.21
C LEU A 33 9.35 -5.97 18.61
N ILE A 34 9.99 -4.93 19.15
CA ILE A 34 11.19 -4.34 18.55
C ILE A 34 12.36 -5.32 18.40
N ASP A 35 12.47 -6.31 19.29
CA ASP A 35 13.51 -7.32 19.25
C ASP A 35 13.08 -8.62 18.56
N SER A 36 11.79 -8.77 18.25
CA SER A 36 11.28 -9.87 17.42
C SER A 36 11.32 -9.55 15.92
N LEU A 37 11.52 -8.28 15.54
CA LEU A 37 11.66 -7.91 14.13
C LEU A 37 12.89 -8.58 13.52
N HIS A 38 12.72 -9.14 12.32
CA HIS A 38 13.81 -9.76 11.58
C HIS A 38 14.93 -8.74 11.30
N GLN A 39 16.19 -9.15 11.41
CA GLN A 39 17.35 -8.26 11.22
C GLN A 39 17.31 -7.51 9.88
N GLY A 40 16.82 -8.16 8.83
CA GLY A 40 16.67 -7.56 7.50
C GLY A 40 15.82 -6.29 7.48
N VAL A 41 14.88 -6.10 8.42
CA VAL A 41 14.08 -4.87 8.53
C VAL A 41 14.96 -3.68 8.87
N PHE A 42 15.88 -3.83 9.83
CA PHE A 42 16.79 -2.77 10.24
C PHE A 42 17.79 -2.43 9.14
N GLU A 43 18.26 -3.44 8.42
CA GLU A 43 19.16 -3.26 7.27
C GLU A 43 18.46 -2.53 6.13
N GLN A 44 17.23 -2.92 5.79
CA GLN A 44 16.46 -2.28 4.73
C GLN A 44 16.11 -0.83 5.08
N ILE A 45 15.61 -0.55 6.28
CA ILE A 45 15.25 0.83 6.63
C ILE A 45 16.47 1.76 6.71
N THR A 46 17.64 1.26 7.11
CA THR A 46 18.88 2.04 7.07
C THR A 46 19.44 2.22 5.64
N ASN A 47 19.20 1.27 4.73
CA ASN A 47 19.46 1.47 3.30
C ASN A 47 18.57 2.58 2.74
N VAL A 48 17.28 2.55 3.06
CA VAL A 48 16.31 3.59 2.65
C VAL A 48 16.75 4.95 3.16
N ALA A 49 17.18 5.03 4.42
CA ALA A 49 17.71 6.24 5.05
C ALA A 49 18.97 6.82 4.38
N SER A 50 19.60 6.09 3.46
CA SER A 50 20.79 6.50 2.71
C SER A 50 20.46 7.08 1.32
N LEU A 51 19.21 6.97 0.86
CA LEU A 51 18.81 7.34 -0.49
C LEU A 51 18.82 8.88 -0.71
N PRO A 52 19.28 9.38 -1.87
CA PRO A 52 19.33 10.81 -2.16
C PRO A 52 17.98 11.51 -2.01
N GLY A 53 18.01 12.74 -1.50
CA GLY A 53 16.83 13.59 -1.32
C GLY A 53 15.79 13.09 -0.31
N ILE A 54 16.09 12.06 0.50
CA ILE A 54 15.19 11.62 1.58
C ILE A 54 15.00 12.75 2.62
N VAL A 55 13.76 12.94 3.06
CA VAL A 55 13.36 14.04 3.96
C VAL A 55 13.00 13.50 5.33
N GLY A 56 13.48 14.16 6.38
CA GLY A 56 13.07 13.89 7.76
C GLY A 56 13.68 12.61 8.34
N GLN A 57 12.95 11.50 8.26
CA GLN A 57 13.37 10.17 8.73
C GLN A 57 12.84 9.08 7.79
N ALA A 58 13.56 7.96 7.67
CA ALA A 58 12.98 6.73 7.13
C ALA A 58 12.12 6.07 8.23
N LEU A 59 10.85 5.78 7.96
CA LEU A 59 9.93 5.25 8.96
C LEU A 59 9.66 3.76 8.74
N CYS A 60 9.56 3.00 9.82
CA CYS A 60 9.11 1.61 9.81
C CYS A 60 7.92 1.45 10.75
N MET A 61 6.81 0.94 10.23
CA MET A 61 5.58 0.67 10.98
C MET A 61 5.72 -0.60 11.84
N PRO A 62 4.81 -0.81 12.82
CA PRO A 62 4.91 -1.92 13.79
C PRO A 62 4.82 -3.32 13.19
N ASP A 63 4.21 -3.45 12.02
CA ASP A 63 4.09 -4.66 11.21
C ASP A 63 5.24 -4.82 10.21
N GLY A 64 6.29 -4.01 10.35
CA GLY A 64 7.42 -3.97 9.44
C GLY A 64 8.12 -5.32 9.32
N HIS A 65 8.32 -5.79 8.09
CA HIS A 65 8.98 -7.06 7.82
C HIS A 65 9.78 -7.02 6.51
N TRP A 66 10.53 -8.09 6.25
CA TRP A 66 11.46 -8.16 5.13
C TRP A 66 10.71 -8.00 3.80
N GLY A 67 11.13 -7.01 3.01
CA GLY A 67 10.56 -6.70 1.71
C GLY A 67 11.59 -6.73 0.58
N TYR A 68 11.29 -6.05 -0.53
CA TYR A 68 12.19 -5.94 -1.69
C TYR A 68 12.86 -4.56 -1.73
N GLY A 69 14.08 -4.47 -1.18
CA GLY A 69 14.82 -3.21 -1.05
C GLY A 69 14.35 -2.37 0.15
N PHE A 70 13.08 -1.98 0.17
CA PHE A 70 12.41 -1.38 1.33
C PHE A 70 11.79 -2.49 2.20
N PRO A 71 11.66 -2.29 3.53
CA PRO A 71 10.83 -3.18 4.32
C PRO A 71 9.36 -2.95 3.97
N ILE A 72 8.55 -4.02 3.98
CA ILE A 72 7.08 -3.85 4.02
C ILE A 72 6.74 -3.12 5.31
N GLY A 73 5.76 -2.21 5.28
CA GLY A 73 5.49 -1.28 6.38
C GLY A 73 6.50 -0.12 6.46
N GLY A 74 7.36 0.05 5.46
CA GLY A 74 8.26 1.20 5.34
C GLY A 74 7.55 2.44 4.78
N VAL A 75 7.93 3.63 5.26
CA VAL A 75 7.52 4.92 4.67
C VAL A 75 8.75 5.81 4.53
N ALA A 76 8.93 6.42 3.37
CA ALA A 76 9.96 7.41 3.12
C ALA A 76 9.43 8.50 2.20
N ALA A 77 9.68 9.76 2.58
CA ALA A 77 9.38 10.91 1.75
C ALA A 77 10.67 11.38 1.06
N PHE A 78 10.58 11.71 -0.21
CA PHE A 78 11.69 12.21 -1.01
C PHE A 78 11.35 13.57 -1.60
N SER A 79 12.35 14.45 -1.65
CA SER A 79 12.26 15.73 -2.34
C SER A 79 11.95 15.53 -3.82
N THR A 80 11.09 16.38 -4.38
CA THR A 80 10.74 16.33 -5.81
C THR A 80 11.82 16.89 -6.73
N SER A 81 12.80 17.64 -6.20
CA SER A 81 13.87 18.27 -7.00
C SER A 81 15.13 17.42 -7.14
N ASP A 82 15.50 16.70 -6.09
CA ASP A 82 16.78 15.99 -5.95
C ASP A 82 16.64 14.61 -5.30
N GLY A 83 15.39 14.17 -5.08
CA GLY A 83 15.06 12.85 -4.58
C GLY A 83 14.97 11.78 -5.67
N VAL A 84 14.66 10.57 -5.23
CA VAL A 84 14.53 9.40 -6.08
C VAL A 84 13.11 8.84 -5.99
N ILE A 85 12.70 8.14 -7.05
CA ILE A 85 11.58 7.21 -7.03
C ILE A 85 12.12 5.78 -7.11
N SER A 86 11.65 4.89 -6.25
CA SER A 86 12.06 3.49 -6.23
C SER A 86 10.84 2.58 -6.28
N PRO A 87 10.65 1.77 -7.34
CA PRO A 87 9.55 0.82 -7.41
C PRO A 87 9.50 -0.14 -6.21
N GLY A 88 10.67 -0.55 -5.68
CA GLY A 88 10.75 -1.39 -4.48
C GLY A 88 10.22 -0.72 -3.21
N GLY A 89 10.15 0.62 -3.17
CA GLY A 89 9.53 1.37 -2.07
C GLY A 89 8.02 1.53 -2.19
N ILE A 90 7.44 1.19 -3.35
CA ILE A 90 5.99 1.16 -3.59
C ILE A 90 5.47 -0.27 -3.42
N GLY A 91 6.20 -1.25 -3.98
CA GLY A 91 5.82 -2.65 -4.02
C GLY A 91 5.41 -3.11 -5.41
N PHE A 92 5.38 -4.42 -5.61
CA PHE A 92 5.02 -5.04 -6.89
C PHE A 92 3.52 -4.89 -7.21
N ASP A 93 2.67 -5.08 -6.20
CA ASP A 93 1.22 -4.91 -6.31
C ASP A 93 0.85 -3.45 -6.05
N ILE A 94 1.02 -2.62 -7.08
CA ILE A 94 0.79 -1.17 -7.01
C ILE A 94 -0.68 -0.90 -6.68
N ASN A 95 -0.92 -0.09 -5.65
CA ASN A 95 -2.25 0.23 -5.15
C ASN A 95 -3.01 -0.97 -4.57
N CYS A 96 -2.30 -2.02 -4.10
CA CYS A 96 -2.89 -3.00 -3.19
C CYS A 96 -3.51 -2.25 -2.02
N GLY A 97 -4.78 -2.52 -1.73
CA GLY A 97 -5.54 -1.70 -0.81
C GLY A 97 -6.83 -2.35 -0.34
N MET A 98 -7.53 -1.63 0.53
CA MET A 98 -8.76 -2.10 1.15
C MET A 98 -9.91 -1.17 0.81
N ARG A 99 -11.06 -1.76 0.50
CA ARG A 99 -12.36 -1.05 0.47
C ARG A 99 -13.28 -1.67 1.51
N LEU A 100 -13.87 -0.82 2.34
CA LEU A 100 -14.88 -1.23 3.32
C LEU A 100 -16.26 -0.75 2.86
N LEU A 101 -17.18 -1.68 2.68
CA LEU A 101 -18.60 -1.38 2.43
C LEU A 101 -19.39 -1.61 3.71
N ARG A 102 -20.22 -0.62 4.07
CA ARG A 102 -21.11 -0.70 5.22
C ARG A 102 -22.53 -0.98 4.77
N THR A 103 -23.20 -1.89 5.48
CA THR A 103 -24.65 -2.11 5.35
C THR A 103 -25.34 -1.72 6.65
N ASN A 104 -26.67 -1.65 6.64
CA ASN A 104 -27.45 -1.45 7.85
C ASN A 104 -27.82 -2.76 8.56
N LEU A 105 -27.34 -3.90 8.05
CA LEU A 105 -27.64 -5.21 8.63
C LEU A 105 -26.91 -5.41 9.95
N THR A 106 -27.56 -6.07 10.90
CA THR A 106 -26.93 -6.52 12.13
C THR A 106 -26.34 -7.92 11.99
N LEU A 107 -25.55 -8.35 12.98
CA LEU A 107 -25.00 -9.71 13.02
C LEU A 107 -26.12 -10.75 13.08
N GLU A 108 -27.17 -10.51 13.87
CA GLU A 108 -28.30 -11.41 14.07
C GLU A 108 -29.09 -11.63 12.77
N GLU A 109 -29.24 -10.59 11.94
CA GLU A 109 -29.90 -10.68 10.64
C GLU A 109 -29.04 -11.44 9.61
N LEU A 110 -27.72 -11.25 9.68
CA LEU A 110 -26.78 -11.81 8.72
C LEU A 110 -26.44 -13.29 9.02
N GLN A 111 -26.27 -13.64 10.28
CA GLN A 111 -25.73 -14.93 10.71
C GLN A 111 -26.49 -16.14 10.13
N PRO A 112 -27.83 -16.17 10.08
CA PRO A 112 -28.57 -17.29 9.48
C PRO A 112 -28.38 -17.42 7.96
N ARG A 113 -27.97 -16.34 7.28
CA ARG A 113 -27.82 -16.26 5.82
C ARG A 113 -26.36 -16.25 5.37
N LEU A 114 -25.42 -16.23 6.31
CA LEU A 114 -24.00 -16.09 6.03
C LEU A 114 -23.47 -17.15 5.03
N PRO A 115 -23.83 -18.45 5.14
CA PRO A 115 -23.38 -19.44 4.15
C PRO A 115 -23.84 -19.10 2.71
N GLN A 116 -25.11 -18.74 2.56
CA GLN A 116 -25.70 -18.41 1.26
C GLN A 116 -25.13 -17.12 0.67
N LEU A 117 -24.80 -16.15 1.53
CA LEU A 117 -24.12 -14.93 1.09
C LEU A 117 -22.70 -15.22 0.61
N LEU A 118 -21.93 -16.03 1.35
CA LEU A 118 -20.57 -16.40 0.97
C LEU A 118 -20.56 -17.17 -0.36
N ASP A 119 -21.48 -18.12 -0.55
CA ASP A 119 -21.63 -18.86 -1.82
C ASP A 119 -21.90 -17.91 -2.99
N LYS A 120 -22.76 -16.91 -2.79
CA LYS A 120 -23.05 -15.88 -3.81
C LYS A 120 -21.84 -15.00 -4.07
N LEU A 121 -21.15 -14.53 -3.03
CA LEU A 121 -19.95 -13.71 -3.19
C LEU A 121 -18.87 -14.46 -3.98
N PHE A 122 -18.62 -15.73 -3.63
CA PHE A 122 -17.65 -16.56 -4.36
C PHE A 122 -18.05 -16.78 -5.82
N LYS A 123 -19.35 -16.93 -6.10
CA LYS A 123 -19.86 -17.05 -7.47
C LYS A 123 -19.73 -15.76 -8.28
N TYR A 124 -19.95 -14.59 -7.68
CA TYR A 124 -20.03 -13.31 -8.39
C TYR A 124 -18.73 -12.51 -8.39
N VAL A 125 -17.79 -12.80 -7.49
CA VAL A 125 -16.48 -12.15 -7.40
C VAL A 125 -15.41 -13.18 -7.75
N PRO A 126 -14.93 -13.22 -9.02
CA PRO A 126 -13.90 -14.16 -9.42
C PRO A 126 -12.62 -13.97 -8.60
N ALA A 127 -12.09 -15.07 -8.07
CA ALA A 127 -10.84 -15.08 -7.31
C ALA A 127 -9.97 -16.27 -7.74
N GLY A 128 -8.66 -16.16 -7.51
CA GLY A 128 -7.67 -17.20 -7.82
C GLY A 128 -6.74 -16.84 -8.98
N VAL A 129 -5.55 -17.43 -8.97
CA VAL A 129 -4.51 -17.19 -9.99
C VAL A 129 -5.02 -17.65 -11.35
N GLY A 130 -4.98 -16.76 -12.35
CA GLY A 130 -5.48 -17.03 -13.70
C GLY A 130 -7.00 -16.89 -13.85
N GLY A 131 -7.72 -16.48 -12.80
CA GLY A 131 -9.12 -16.10 -12.88
C GLY A 131 -9.31 -14.90 -13.83
N LYS A 132 -10.41 -14.91 -14.59
CA LYS A 132 -10.78 -13.81 -15.49
C LYS A 132 -11.93 -13.01 -14.88
N GLY A 133 -11.88 -11.69 -15.03
CA GLY A 133 -12.99 -10.81 -14.67
C GLY A 133 -14.23 -11.11 -15.52
N THR A 134 -15.41 -10.76 -14.99
CA THR A 134 -16.70 -10.93 -15.67
C THR A 134 -16.99 -9.85 -16.70
N VAL A 135 -16.29 -8.70 -16.63
CA VAL A 135 -16.42 -7.58 -17.56
C VAL A 135 -15.40 -7.74 -18.69
N PRO A 136 -15.83 -8.02 -19.93
CA PRO A 136 -14.92 -8.12 -21.06
C PRO A 136 -14.40 -6.74 -21.47
N LEU A 137 -13.11 -6.51 -21.33
CA LEU A 137 -12.46 -5.27 -21.77
C LEU A 137 -11.64 -5.50 -23.03
N LYS A 138 -11.90 -4.69 -24.05
CA LYS A 138 -11.00 -4.54 -25.21
C LYS A 138 -9.85 -3.61 -24.82
N LYS A 139 -8.73 -3.68 -25.55
CA LYS A 139 -7.53 -2.86 -25.28
C LYS A 139 -7.85 -1.37 -25.09
N ASN A 140 -8.62 -0.78 -25.99
CA ASN A 140 -9.00 0.63 -25.93
C ASN A 140 -9.85 0.99 -24.71
N GLU A 141 -10.71 0.08 -24.24
CA GLU A 141 -11.49 0.28 -23.01
C GLU A 141 -10.59 0.11 -21.78
N PHE A 142 -9.65 -0.82 -21.80
CA PHE A 142 -8.68 -0.98 -20.72
C PHE A 142 -7.80 0.27 -20.54
N GLU A 143 -7.36 0.90 -21.63
CA GLU A 143 -6.65 2.18 -21.59
C GLU A 143 -7.48 3.31 -20.94
N LYS A 144 -8.81 3.31 -21.14
CA LYS A 144 -9.71 4.23 -20.43
C LYS A 144 -9.78 3.92 -18.95
N VAL A 145 -9.85 2.64 -18.57
CA VAL A 145 -9.81 2.23 -17.15
C VAL A 145 -8.52 2.72 -16.48
N LEU A 146 -7.36 2.56 -17.13
CA LEU A 146 -6.06 3.01 -16.61
C LEU A 146 -6.01 4.53 -16.39
N THR A 147 -6.66 5.32 -17.24
CA THR A 147 -6.60 6.80 -17.20
C THR A 147 -7.70 7.46 -16.38
N GLN A 148 -8.85 6.80 -16.25
CA GLN A 148 -10.06 7.32 -15.59
C GLN A 148 -10.31 6.66 -14.22
N GLY A 149 -9.80 5.45 -13.98
CA GLY A 149 -9.99 4.75 -12.71
C GLY A 149 -11.48 4.58 -12.36
N ALA A 150 -11.86 4.99 -11.15
CA ALA A 150 -13.24 4.86 -10.68
C ALA A 150 -14.26 5.71 -11.47
N ASP A 151 -13.83 6.78 -12.16
CA ASP A 151 -14.72 7.55 -13.04
C ASP A 151 -15.23 6.69 -14.21
N TRP A 152 -14.41 5.75 -14.72
CA TRP A 152 -14.86 4.79 -15.74
C TRP A 152 -15.91 3.83 -15.15
N CYS A 153 -15.72 3.38 -13.91
CA CYS A 153 -16.70 2.54 -13.22
C CYS A 153 -18.04 3.26 -13.09
N TYR A 154 -18.04 4.53 -12.70
CA TYR A 154 -19.24 5.36 -12.62
C TYR A 154 -19.94 5.48 -13.98
N ALA A 155 -19.20 5.87 -15.02
CA ALA A 155 -19.74 6.05 -16.37
C ALA A 155 -20.35 4.76 -16.97
N ASN A 156 -19.92 3.59 -16.48
CA ASN A 156 -20.40 2.27 -16.91
C ASN A 156 -21.39 1.62 -15.92
N GLY A 157 -21.87 2.35 -14.92
CA GLY A 157 -22.90 1.88 -13.98
C GLY A 157 -22.40 0.94 -12.89
N PHE A 158 -21.10 0.91 -12.62
CA PHE A 158 -20.46 0.10 -11.57
C PHE A 158 -20.17 0.89 -10.29
N ALA A 159 -20.41 2.20 -10.27
CA ALA A 159 -20.22 3.06 -9.12
C ALA A 159 -21.28 4.16 -9.08
N SER A 160 -21.52 4.69 -7.88
CA SER A 160 -22.36 5.85 -7.60
C SER A 160 -21.51 7.08 -7.28
N ASP A 161 -22.13 8.27 -7.21
CA ASP A 161 -21.42 9.49 -6.79
C ASP A 161 -20.83 9.35 -5.38
N SER A 162 -21.57 8.74 -4.45
CA SER A 162 -21.10 8.49 -3.09
C SER A 162 -19.91 7.53 -3.02
N ASP A 163 -19.76 6.63 -3.99
CA ASP A 163 -18.58 5.77 -4.07
C ASP A 163 -17.35 6.62 -4.39
N LEU A 164 -17.43 7.53 -5.37
CA LEU A 164 -16.29 8.37 -5.77
C LEU A 164 -15.82 9.28 -4.63
N ASP A 165 -16.74 9.79 -3.82
CA ASP A 165 -16.43 10.64 -2.66
C ASP A 165 -15.78 9.86 -1.50
N SER A 166 -15.92 8.53 -1.50
CA SER A 166 -15.45 7.64 -0.42
C SER A 166 -14.18 6.87 -0.78
N ILE A 167 -13.47 7.27 -1.85
CA ILE A 167 -12.24 6.64 -2.30
C ILE A 167 -11.10 7.67 -2.25
N GLU A 168 -9.93 7.24 -1.78
CA GLU A 168 -8.72 8.06 -1.85
C GLU A 168 -8.46 8.54 -3.29
N GLN A 169 -8.12 9.82 -3.46
CA GLN A 169 -7.95 10.46 -4.78
C GLN A 169 -9.17 10.30 -5.70
N ARG A 170 -10.38 10.08 -5.15
CA ARG A 170 -11.59 9.74 -5.91
C ARG A 170 -11.44 8.50 -6.79
N GLY A 171 -10.49 7.63 -6.48
CA GLY A 171 -10.19 6.43 -7.27
C GLY A 171 -9.50 6.72 -8.60
N ARG A 172 -8.82 7.87 -8.75
CA ARG A 172 -8.09 8.24 -9.96
C ARG A 172 -6.81 9.01 -9.64
N LEU A 173 -5.66 8.45 -10.00
CA LEU A 173 -4.37 9.13 -9.97
C LEU A 173 -4.08 9.74 -11.35
N SER A 174 -3.71 11.02 -11.39
CA SER A 174 -3.45 11.76 -12.63
C SER A 174 -2.10 12.50 -12.57
N PRO A 175 -1.34 12.56 -13.68
CA PRO A 175 -1.61 11.89 -14.96
C PRO A 175 -1.23 10.40 -14.94
N ALA A 176 -2.06 9.56 -15.55
CA ALA A 176 -1.73 8.18 -15.88
C ALA A 176 -1.58 8.04 -17.41
N ASP A 177 -0.56 7.30 -17.86
CA ASP A 177 -0.25 7.15 -19.28
C ASP A 177 -0.09 5.66 -19.66
N PRO A 178 -1.06 5.07 -20.39
CA PRO A 178 -1.00 3.68 -20.83
C PRO A 178 0.21 3.34 -21.71
N ALA A 179 0.87 4.32 -22.34
CA ALA A 179 2.06 4.07 -23.15
C ALA A 179 3.24 3.52 -22.33
N HIS A 180 3.22 3.71 -21.01
CA HIS A 180 4.24 3.21 -20.08
C HIS A 180 3.87 1.86 -19.44
N VAL A 181 2.74 1.25 -19.84
CA VAL A 181 2.33 -0.09 -19.39
C VAL A 181 2.70 -1.09 -20.48
N SER A 182 3.53 -2.08 -20.14
CA SER A 182 3.93 -3.13 -21.07
C SER A 182 2.73 -4.01 -21.49
N ALA A 183 2.83 -4.60 -22.68
CA ALA A 183 1.82 -5.51 -23.24
C ALA A 183 1.70 -6.84 -22.48
#